data_AF-A0A9E4JQG2-F1
#
_entry.id   AF-A0A9E4JQG2-F1
#
_cell.length_a   1.000
_cell.length_b   1.000
_cell.length_c   1.000
_cell.angle_alpha   90.00
_cell.angle_beta   90.00
_cell.angle_gamma   90.00
#
_symmetry.space_group_name_H-M   'P 1'
#
loop_
_entity.id
_entity.type
_entity.pdbx_description
1 polymer ?
#
loop_
_entity_poly.entity_id
_entity_poly.type
_entity_poly.pdbx_seq_one_letter_code
_entity_poly.pdbx_strand_id
1 'polypeptide(L)'
;MISLLVSYSIGGFIAFLIWLKLFLNDSTASLSDYNSWRMLLFVTCLWPITAPVSLIEIGLKNKPLQESLKPSAPANPLPLGYLLKKAGLISESQVIRALEIQQATDKQMRIGEIIAYQGWLKQETIDFFAECLPQMRSQPKQRIGQYLKLARLLNDRQIKAILDEQLQTDLRFGEIAVLKGWVNTETVNFIIRHLQGEPLAISL
;
A
#
# COMPACT_ATOMS: atom_id res chain seq x y z
N MET A 1 -32.80 8.56 4.89
CA MET A 1 -32.04 9.23 3.81
C MET A 1 -32.58 10.63 3.49
N ILE A 2 -33.88 10.79 3.21
CA ILE A 2 -34.52 12.10 2.93
C ILE A 2 -34.38 13.10 4.09
N SER A 3 -34.51 12.65 5.35
CA SER A 3 -34.46 13.52 6.52
C SER A 3 -33.07 14.17 6.76
N LEU A 4 -31.98 13.43 6.45
CA LEU A 4 -30.63 13.98 6.52
C LEU A 4 -30.41 15.05 5.44
N LEU A 5 -30.89 14.79 4.21
CA LEU A 5 -30.80 15.74 3.10
C LEU A 5 -31.50 17.07 3.42
N VAL A 6 -32.67 17.00 4.04
CA VAL A 6 -33.43 18.20 4.46
C VAL A 6 -32.67 18.97 5.55
N SER A 7 -32.09 18.28 6.55
CA SER A 7 -31.33 18.93 7.62
C SER A 7 -30.07 19.66 7.11
N TYR A 8 -29.37 19.10 6.13
CA TYR A 8 -28.20 19.74 5.52
C TYR A 8 -28.58 20.96 4.68
N SER A 9 -29.69 20.90 3.93
CA SER A 9 -30.20 22.06 3.18
C SER A 9 -30.61 23.20 4.11
N ILE A 10 -31.24 22.90 5.24
CA ILE A 10 -31.63 23.92 6.23
C ILE A 10 -30.38 24.56 6.86
N GLY A 11 -29.40 23.75 7.28
CA GLY A 11 -28.15 24.26 7.86
C GLY A 11 -27.36 25.15 6.89
N GLY A 12 -27.24 24.73 5.63
CA GLY A 12 -26.61 25.52 4.58
C GLY A 12 -27.32 26.84 4.30
N PHE A 13 -28.66 26.82 4.32
CA PHE A 13 -29.47 28.03 4.13
C PHE A 13 -29.29 29.02 5.28
N ILE A 14 -29.23 28.56 6.53
CA ILE A 14 -28.99 29.43 7.69
C ILE A 14 -27.59 30.08 7.62
N ALA A 15 -26.56 29.30 7.31
CA ALA A 15 -25.20 29.83 7.15
C ALA A 15 -25.13 30.87 6.01
N PHE A 16 -25.84 30.62 4.91
CA PHE A 16 -25.96 31.55 3.80
C PHE A 16 -26.64 32.86 4.22
N LEU A 17 -27.73 32.80 4.96
CA LEU A 17 -28.42 34.00 5.45
C LEU A 17 -27.55 34.86 6.39
N ILE A 18 -26.75 34.22 7.23
CA ILE A 18 -25.81 34.92 8.13
C ILE A 18 -24.74 35.65 7.29
N TRP A 19 -24.17 34.97 6.31
CA TRP A 19 -23.14 35.53 5.44
C TRP A 19 -23.67 36.63 4.52
N LEU A 20 -24.88 36.46 3.97
CA LEU A 20 -25.59 37.47 3.17
C LEU A 20 -25.89 38.72 4.00
N LYS A 21 -26.29 38.54 5.26
CA LYS A 21 -26.54 39.67 6.16
C LYS A 21 -25.25 40.44 6.47
N LEU A 22 -24.13 39.75 6.67
CA LEU A 22 -22.81 40.40 6.84
C LEU A 22 -22.38 41.15 5.59
N PHE A 23 -22.59 40.56 4.40
CA PHE A 23 -22.27 41.20 3.13
C PHE A 23 -23.13 42.45 2.86
N LEU A 24 -24.44 42.38 3.13
CA LEU A 24 -25.33 43.53 2.97
C LEU A 24 -25.04 44.66 3.98
N ASN A 25 -24.43 44.34 5.12
CA ASN A 25 -24.06 45.32 6.14
C ASN A 25 -22.68 45.96 5.86
N ASP A 26 -21.87 45.37 4.97
CA ASP A 26 -20.56 45.88 4.61
C ASP A 26 -20.69 46.97 3.54
N SER A 27 -20.59 48.24 3.96
CA SER A 27 -20.96 49.41 3.16
C SER A 27 -19.85 49.91 2.20
N THR A 28 -18.74 49.18 2.07
CA THR A 28 -17.60 49.59 1.23
C THR A 28 -17.60 48.99 -0.17
N ALA A 29 -18.58 48.15 -0.53
CA ALA A 29 -18.76 47.65 -1.89
C ALA A 29 -19.73 48.57 -2.65
N SER A 30 -19.23 49.31 -3.65
CA SER A 30 -20.05 50.17 -4.49
C SER A 30 -21.18 49.37 -5.16
N LEU A 31 -22.42 49.76 -4.86
CA LEU A 31 -23.65 49.06 -5.24
C LEU A 31 -23.96 49.11 -6.75
N SER A 32 -23.07 49.65 -7.60
CA SER A 32 -23.32 49.90 -9.03
C SER A 32 -22.60 48.96 -9.99
N ASP A 33 -21.79 48.01 -9.51
CA ASP A 33 -21.08 47.08 -10.41
C ASP A 33 -21.87 45.79 -10.64
N TYR A 34 -22.41 45.66 -11.85
CA TYR A 34 -23.12 44.48 -12.37
C TYR A 34 -22.32 43.17 -12.19
N ASN A 35 -20.99 43.26 -12.16
CA ASN A 35 -20.10 42.11 -11.94
C ASN A 35 -20.10 41.61 -10.48
N SER A 36 -20.36 42.47 -9.49
CA SER A 36 -20.47 42.07 -8.08
C SER A 36 -21.71 41.22 -7.81
N TRP A 37 -22.82 41.53 -8.50
CA TRP A 37 -24.05 40.73 -8.45
C TRP A 37 -23.88 39.35 -9.09
N ARG A 38 -23.05 39.25 -10.15
CA ARG A 38 -22.69 37.95 -10.75
C ARG A 38 -21.82 37.11 -9.82
N MET A 39 -20.82 37.70 -9.16
CA MET A 39 -19.97 37.00 -8.19
C MET A 39 -20.78 36.43 -7.02
N LEU A 40 -21.80 37.15 -6.56
CA LEU A 40 -22.66 36.70 -5.46
C LEU A 40 -23.54 35.50 -5.84
N LEU A 41 -24.07 35.49 -7.07
CA LEU A 41 -24.86 34.36 -7.58
C LEU A 41 -24.00 33.12 -7.86
N PHE A 42 -22.75 33.29 -8.32
CA PHE A 42 -21.87 32.14 -8.60
C PHE A 42 -21.35 31.46 -7.32
N VAL A 43 -20.95 32.22 -6.30
CA VAL A 43 -20.43 31.65 -5.04
C VAL A 43 -21.51 30.87 -4.29
N THR A 44 -22.75 31.34 -4.34
CA THR A 44 -23.88 30.75 -3.61
C THR A 44 -24.51 29.56 -4.34
N CYS A 45 -24.54 29.61 -5.66
CA CYS A 45 -25.15 28.55 -6.48
C CYS A 45 -24.19 27.36 -6.73
N LEU A 46 -22.86 27.53 -6.58
CA LEU A 46 -21.91 26.41 -6.72
C LEU A 46 -21.61 25.62 -5.43
N TRP A 47 -21.87 26.18 -4.24
CA TRP A 47 -21.65 25.48 -2.97
C TRP A 47 -22.39 24.13 -2.84
N PRO A 48 -23.64 23.96 -3.35
CA PRO A 48 -24.33 22.66 -3.31
C PRO A 48 -23.81 21.65 -4.34
N ILE A 49 -23.00 22.09 -5.31
CA ILE A 49 -22.43 21.26 -6.39
C ILE A 49 -21.00 20.82 -6.06
N THR A 50 -20.28 21.54 -5.18
CA THR A 50 -18.95 21.12 -4.71
C THR A 50 -19.01 20.13 -3.54
N ALA A 51 -20.06 20.17 -2.72
CA ALA A 51 -20.27 19.24 -1.60
C ALA A 51 -20.56 17.77 -1.99
N PRO A 52 -21.28 17.43 -3.08
CA PRO A 52 -21.57 16.04 -3.43
C PRO A 52 -20.35 15.31 -3.99
N VAL A 53 -19.36 16.01 -4.58
CA VAL A 53 -18.17 15.36 -5.13
C VAL A 53 -17.21 14.94 -4.01
N SER A 54 -17.03 15.78 -2.98
CA SER A 54 -16.19 15.44 -1.82
C SER A 54 -16.80 14.31 -0.96
N LEU A 55 -18.13 14.21 -0.89
CA LEU A 55 -18.81 13.13 -0.17
C LEU A 55 -18.77 11.78 -0.92
N ILE A 56 -18.70 11.77 -2.25
CA ILE A 56 -18.51 10.54 -3.04
C ILE A 56 -17.09 9.97 -2.83
N GLU A 57 -16.08 10.83 -2.66
CA GLU A 57 -14.70 10.39 -2.44
C GLU A 57 -14.46 9.85 -1.02
N ILE A 58 -15.20 10.36 -0.02
CA ILE A 58 -15.14 9.88 1.38
C ILE A 58 -16.03 8.65 1.58
N GLY A 59 -17.17 8.55 0.88
CA GLY A 59 -18.06 7.38 0.89
C GLY A 59 -17.49 6.13 0.22
N LEU A 60 -16.50 6.28 -0.67
CA LEU A 60 -15.73 5.17 -1.24
C LEU A 60 -14.49 4.79 -0.40
N LYS A 61 -14.04 5.66 0.51
CA LYS A 61 -12.82 5.45 1.30
C LYS A 61 -13.06 4.77 2.66
N ASN A 62 -14.30 4.71 3.15
CA ASN A 62 -14.65 4.12 4.46
C ASN A 62 -15.79 3.09 4.38
N LYS A 63 -15.78 2.23 3.35
CA LYS A 63 -16.56 0.99 3.35
C LYS A 63 -15.62 -0.13 3.81
N PRO A 64 -16.00 -1.03 4.73
CA PRO A 64 -15.19 -2.20 5.09
C PRO A 64 -15.11 -3.14 3.88
N LEU A 65 -14.23 -2.81 2.94
CA LEU A 65 -13.91 -3.58 1.75
C LEU A 65 -12.75 -4.52 2.07
N GLN A 66 -12.92 -5.35 3.10
CA GLN A 66 -12.01 -6.48 3.35
C GLN A 66 -12.66 -7.85 3.21
N GLU A 67 -13.93 -7.98 2.82
CA GLU A 67 -14.56 -9.31 2.79
C GLU A 67 -15.12 -9.79 1.43
N SER A 68 -15.19 -8.97 0.37
CA SER A 68 -15.92 -9.40 -0.85
C SER A 68 -15.18 -9.35 -2.20
N LEU A 69 -13.90 -9.00 -2.28
CA LEU A 69 -13.12 -9.27 -3.49
C LEU A 69 -11.71 -9.67 -3.12
N LYS A 70 -11.56 -10.94 -2.73
CA LYS A 70 -10.35 -11.71 -2.96
C LYS A 70 -10.25 -11.83 -4.49
N PRO A 71 -9.32 -11.15 -5.19
CA PRO A 71 -9.01 -11.53 -6.56
C PRO A 71 -8.63 -13.01 -6.48
N SER A 72 -9.18 -13.83 -7.36
CA SER A 72 -8.78 -15.22 -7.52
C SER A 72 -7.28 -15.25 -7.81
N ALA A 73 -6.50 -15.34 -6.74
CA ALA A 73 -5.13 -15.77 -6.77
C ALA A 73 -5.08 -17.07 -7.59
N PRO A 74 -4.06 -17.27 -8.44
CA PRO A 74 -3.96 -18.45 -9.28
C PRO A 74 -4.24 -19.70 -8.45
N ALA A 75 -5.03 -20.62 -9.02
CA ALA A 75 -5.71 -21.73 -8.35
C ALA A 75 -4.81 -22.75 -7.62
N ASN A 76 -3.53 -22.46 -7.44
CA ASN A 76 -2.67 -23.02 -6.41
C ASN A 76 -1.53 -22.02 -6.10
N PRO A 77 -1.69 -21.10 -5.13
CA PRO A 77 -0.59 -20.23 -4.73
C PRO A 77 0.56 -21.11 -4.22
N LEU A 78 1.76 -20.87 -4.75
CA LEU A 78 2.97 -21.61 -4.41
C LEU A 78 3.09 -21.73 -2.88
N PRO A 79 3.33 -22.92 -2.31
CA PRO A 79 3.44 -23.07 -0.86
C PRO A 79 4.49 -22.10 -0.29
N LEU A 80 4.13 -21.37 0.77
CA LEU A 80 4.97 -20.32 1.33
C LEU A 80 6.38 -20.81 1.68
N GLY A 81 6.51 -22.01 2.25
CA GLY A 81 7.82 -22.60 2.56
C GLY A 81 8.69 -22.81 1.31
N TYR A 82 8.10 -23.26 0.20
CA TYR A 82 8.83 -23.41 -1.06
C TYR A 82 9.25 -22.04 -1.63
N LEU A 83 8.37 -21.06 -1.54
CA LEU A 83 8.62 -19.69 -2.00
C LEU A 83 9.79 -19.05 -1.22
N LEU A 84 9.80 -19.17 0.11
CA LEU A 84 10.88 -18.66 0.96
C LEU A 84 12.21 -19.42 0.72
N LYS A 85 12.15 -20.74 0.47
CA LYS A 85 13.31 -21.55 0.07
C LYS A 85 13.89 -21.07 -1.25
N LYS A 86 13.06 -20.90 -2.27
CA LYS A 86 13.47 -20.44 -3.61
C LYS A 86 14.05 -19.02 -3.59
N ALA A 87 13.60 -18.20 -2.65
CA ALA A 87 14.16 -16.88 -2.39
C ALA A 87 15.46 -16.91 -1.56
N GLY A 88 15.95 -18.08 -1.13
CA GLY A 88 17.18 -18.21 -0.32
C GLY A 88 17.07 -17.62 1.08
N LEU A 89 15.85 -17.47 1.60
CA LEU A 89 15.59 -16.91 2.95
C LEU A 89 15.58 -17.98 4.04
N ILE A 90 15.28 -19.20 3.66
CA ILE A 90 15.33 -20.39 4.53
C ILE A 90 15.91 -21.56 3.74
N SER A 91 16.50 -22.50 4.46
CA SER A 91 17.02 -23.75 3.91
C SER A 91 15.93 -24.82 3.75
N GLU A 92 16.22 -25.84 2.95
CA GLU A 92 15.35 -27.01 2.81
C GLU A 92 15.12 -27.74 4.13
N SER A 93 16.15 -27.89 4.96
CA SER A 93 16.04 -28.51 6.28
C SER A 93 15.14 -27.70 7.22
N GLN A 94 15.16 -26.36 7.14
CA GLN A 94 14.23 -25.52 7.89
C GLN A 94 12.78 -25.69 7.39
N VAL A 95 12.56 -25.83 6.08
CA VAL A 95 11.21 -26.13 5.55
C VAL A 95 10.71 -27.48 6.05
N ILE A 96 11.53 -28.53 5.97
CA ILE A 96 11.17 -29.88 6.44
C ILE A 96 10.85 -29.84 7.93
N ARG A 97 11.72 -29.23 8.74
CA ARG A 97 11.49 -29.10 10.18
C ARG A 97 10.23 -28.29 10.51
N ALA A 98 9.93 -27.23 9.75
CA ALA A 98 8.68 -26.48 9.94
C ALA A 98 7.45 -27.36 9.70
N LEU A 99 7.49 -28.22 8.67
CA LEU A 99 6.41 -29.16 8.34
C LEU A 99 6.27 -30.25 9.41
N GLU A 100 7.38 -30.79 9.92
CA GLU A 100 7.37 -31.75 11.04
C GLU A 100 6.73 -31.15 12.29
N ILE A 101 7.12 -29.92 12.66
CA ILE A 101 6.51 -29.20 13.79
C ILE A 101 5.01 -28.98 13.55
N GLN A 102 4.63 -28.61 12.32
CA GLN A 102 3.22 -28.38 11.96
C GLN A 102 2.38 -29.65 12.13
N GLN A 103 2.92 -30.81 11.76
CA GLN A 103 2.23 -32.11 11.89
C GLN A 103 2.18 -32.60 13.33
N ALA A 104 3.20 -32.32 14.13
CA ALA A 104 3.30 -32.77 15.52
C ALA A 104 2.50 -31.91 16.51
N THR A 105 2.04 -30.73 16.11
CA THR A 105 1.37 -29.78 17.00
C THR A 105 -0.14 -29.80 16.78
N ASP A 106 -0.93 -29.96 17.85
CA ASP A 106 -2.41 -29.90 17.78
C ASP A 106 -2.94 -28.48 17.45
N LYS A 107 -2.10 -27.45 17.60
CA LYS A 107 -2.40 -26.10 17.13
C LYS A 107 -2.21 -26.04 15.62
N GLN A 108 -3.26 -25.61 14.91
CA GLN A 108 -3.25 -25.35 13.47
C GLN A 108 -2.40 -24.11 13.10
N MET A 109 -1.10 -24.13 13.42
CA MET A 109 -0.18 -23.07 13.04
C MET A 109 0.15 -23.14 11.55
N ARG A 110 0.25 -21.99 10.90
CA ARG A 110 0.70 -21.87 9.51
C ARG A 110 2.22 -21.99 9.45
N ILE A 111 2.75 -22.50 8.32
CA ILE A 111 4.20 -22.70 8.16
C ILE A 111 5.01 -21.42 8.41
N GLY A 112 4.50 -20.26 7.99
CA GLY A 112 5.13 -18.96 8.23
C GLY A 112 5.21 -18.61 9.72
N GLU A 113 4.17 -18.90 10.49
CA GLU A 113 4.14 -18.66 11.94
C GLU A 113 5.16 -19.56 12.66
N ILE A 114 5.30 -20.81 12.21
CA ILE A 114 6.31 -21.73 12.75
C ILE A 114 7.72 -21.21 12.47
N ILE A 115 7.99 -20.79 11.23
CA ILE A 115 9.29 -20.22 10.83
C ILE A 115 9.64 -18.98 11.67
N ALA A 116 8.67 -18.10 11.90
CA ALA A 116 8.84 -16.92 12.76
C ALA A 116 9.06 -17.31 14.23
N TYR A 117 8.25 -18.23 14.75
CA TYR A 117 8.35 -18.71 16.12
C TYR A 117 9.70 -19.37 16.41
N GLN A 118 10.26 -20.10 15.44
CA GLN A 118 11.60 -20.68 15.54
C GLN A 118 12.74 -19.66 15.36
N GLY A 119 12.42 -18.39 15.03
CA GLY A 119 13.39 -17.32 14.85
C GLY A 119 14.22 -17.40 13.58
N TRP A 120 13.83 -18.24 12.60
CA TRP A 120 14.60 -18.39 11.35
C TRP A 120 14.42 -17.24 10.39
N LEU A 121 13.25 -16.61 10.41
CA LEU A 121 12.93 -15.45 9.59
C LEU A 121 11.96 -14.54 10.34
N LYS A 122 12.11 -13.23 10.17
CA LYS A 122 11.21 -12.25 10.79
C LYS A 122 9.80 -12.36 10.21
N GLN A 123 8.79 -12.20 11.06
CA GLN A 123 7.39 -12.27 10.65
C GLN A 123 7.08 -11.25 9.54
N GLU A 124 7.63 -10.05 9.62
CA GLU A 124 7.38 -8.99 8.63
C GLU A 124 7.95 -9.35 7.26
N THR A 125 9.08 -10.08 7.21
CA THR A 125 9.61 -10.60 5.95
C THR A 125 8.70 -11.70 5.42
N ILE A 126 8.22 -12.60 6.29
CA ILE A 126 7.30 -13.68 5.90
C ILE A 126 6.00 -13.09 5.32
N ASP A 127 5.41 -12.12 6.00
CA ASP A 127 4.18 -11.44 5.59
C ASP A 127 4.36 -10.73 4.24
N PHE A 128 5.51 -10.07 4.04
CA PHE A 128 5.83 -9.47 2.75
C PHE A 128 5.81 -10.50 1.61
N PHE A 129 6.45 -11.65 1.79
CA PHE A 129 6.52 -12.70 0.76
C PHE A 129 5.18 -13.41 0.56
N ALA A 130 4.37 -13.55 1.61
CA ALA A 130 3.06 -14.20 1.57
C ALA A 130 1.98 -13.30 0.94
N GLU A 131 1.97 -12.01 1.27
CA GLU A 131 0.84 -11.12 0.99
C GLU A 131 1.19 -10.01 0.02
N CYS A 132 2.33 -9.32 0.20
CA CYS A 132 2.67 -8.15 -0.60
C CYS A 132 3.28 -8.51 -1.96
N LEU A 133 4.30 -9.38 -1.97
CA LEU A 133 5.07 -9.71 -3.16
C LEU A 133 4.20 -10.24 -4.32
N PRO A 134 3.20 -11.13 -4.11
CA PRO A 134 2.33 -11.60 -5.19
C PRO A 134 1.54 -10.48 -5.88
N GLN A 135 1.16 -9.44 -5.14
CA GLN A 135 0.34 -8.33 -5.64
C GLN A 135 1.15 -7.26 -6.41
N MET A 136 2.47 -7.23 -6.22
CA MET A 136 3.33 -6.18 -6.79
C MET A 136 3.47 -6.23 -8.30
N ARG A 137 3.12 -7.35 -8.96
CA ARG A 137 3.11 -7.44 -10.43
C ARG A 137 2.10 -6.49 -11.08
N SER A 138 1.03 -6.17 -10.37
CA SER A 138 -0.03 -5.29 -10.85
C SER A 138 0.18 -3.81 -10.48
N GLN A 139 1.28 -3.50 -9.79
CA GLN A 139 1.61 -2.15 -9.32
C GLN A 139 2.73 -1.52 -10.17
N PRO A 140 2.82 -0.18 -10.23
CA PRO A 140 3.93 0.49 -10.90
C PRO A 140 5.27 0.06 -10.32
N LYS A 141 6.23 -0.26 -11.21
CA LYS A 141 7.54 -0.79 -10.83
C LYS A 141 8.31 0.23 -9.98
N GLN A 142 8.62 -0.16 -8.75
CA GLN A 142 9.52 0.59 -7.87
C GLN A 142 10.98 0.17 -8.07
N ARG A 143 11.92 0.92 -7.48
CA ARG A 143 13.34 0.56 -7.43
C ARG A 143 13.55 -0.65 -6.52
N ILE A 144 14.51 -1.52 -6.84
CA ILE A 144 14.77 -2.76 -6.07
C ILE A 144 14.98 -2.53 -4.58
N GLY A 145 15.67 -1.44 -4.20
CA GLY A 145 15.89 -1.08 -2.80
C GLY A 145 14.60 -0.87 -2.00
N GLN A 146 13.53 -0.39 -2.64
CA GLN A 146 12.24 -0.20 -1.97
C GLN A 146 11.57 -1.53 -1.62
N TYR A 147 11.65 -2.52 -2.51
CA TYR A 147 11.14 -3.87 -2.23
C TYR A 147 11.92 -4.53 -1.10
N LEU A 148 13.25 -4.43 -1.11
CA LEU A 148 14.11 -4.95 -0.05
C LEU A 148 13.82 -4.26 1.30
N LYS A 149 13.47 -2.97 1.29
CA LYS A 149 13.00 -2.23 2.48
C LYS A 149 11.67 -2.74 3.00
N LEU A 150 10.70 -2.91 2.10
CA LEU A 150 9.36 -3.41 2.45
C LEU A 150 9.44 -4.81 3.03
N ALA A 151 10.30 -5.67 2.49
CA ALA A 151 10.60 -7.00 3.00
C ALA A 151 11.39 -7.03 4.33
N ARG A 152 11.76 -5.87 4.89
CA ARG A 152 12.63 -5.73 6.07
C ARG A 152 14.01 -6.38 5.93
N LEU A 153 14.45 -6.60 4.68
CA LEU A 153 15.78 -7.14 4.36
C LEU A 153 16.85 -6.04 4.39
N LEU A 154 16.45 -4.80 4.06
CA LEU A 154 17.29 -3.61 4.18
C LEU A 154 16.59 -2.51 4.97
N ASN A 155 17.37 -1.71 5.69
CA ASN A 155 16.89 -0.48 6.33
C ASN A 155 17.36 0.77 5.56
N ASP A 156 16.86 1.95 5.95
CA ASP A 156 17.20 3.22 5.30
C ASP A 156 18.69 3.55 5.32
N ARG A 157 19.41 3.17 6.41
CA ARG A 157 20.86 3.39 6.50
C ARG A 157 21.61 2.54 5.50
N GLN A 158 21.24 1.26 5.37
CA GLN A 158 21.82 0.34 4.39
C GLN A 158 21.51 0.78 2.96
N ILE A 159 20.27 1.19 2.67
CA ILE A 159 19.89 1.69 1.35
C ILE A 159 20.70 2.93 0.99
N LYS A 160 20.83 3.89 1.92
CA LYS A 160 21.66 5.07 1.70
C LYS A 160 23.12 4.71 1.43
N ALA A 161 23.70 3.82 2.24
CA ALA A 161 25.06 3.36 2.04
C ALA A 161 25.28 2.68 0.67
N ILE A 162 24.33 1.87 0.19
CA ILE A 162 24.40 1.30 -1.16
C ILE A 162 24.34 2.39 -2.23
N LEU A 163 23.43 3.35 -2.10
CA LEU A 163 23.29 4.43 -3.08
C LEU A 163 24.54 5.31 -3.14
N ASP A 164 25.14 5.62 -1.99
CA ASP A 164 26.38 6.41 -1.91
C ASP A 164 27.55 5.66 -2.58
N GLU A 165 27.65 4.34 -2.40
CA GLU A 165 28.68 3.50 -3.03
C GLU A 165 28.44 3.27 -4.53
N GLN A 166 27.17 3.21 -4.95
CA GLN A 166 26.79 3.10 -6.35
C GLN A 166 27.21 4.33 -7.17
N LEU A 167 27.43 5.49 -6.54
CA LEU A 167 27.95 6.69 -7.21
C LEU A 167 29.45 6.62 -7.49
N GLN A 168 30.17 5.72 -6.81
CA GLN A 168 31.63 5.60 -6.88
C GLN A 168 32.08 4.31 -7.57
N THR A 169 31.14 3.46 -7.97
CA THR A 169 31.39 2.12 -8.54
C THR A 169 30.45 1.86 -9.71
N ASP A 170 30.83 0.96 -10.61
CA ASP A 170 29.96 0.49 -11.70
C ASP A 170 29.00 -0.63 -11.25
N LEU A 171 28.94 -0.92 -9.95
CA LEU A 171 28.13 -2.01 -9.40
C LEU A 171 26.66 -1.59 -9.28
N ARG A 172 25.76 -2.54 -9.55
CA ARG A 172 24.32 -2.36 -9.38
C ARG A 172 23.96 -2.43 -7.90
N PHE A 173 22.89 -1.73 -7.52
CA PHE A 173 22.35 -1.74 -6.14
C PHE A 173 22.32 -3.13 -5.49
N GLY A 174 21.80 -4.13 -6.21
CA GLY A 174 21.70 -5.51 -5.72
C GLY A 174 23.06 -6.18 -5.51
N GLU A 175 24.03 -5.91 -6.38
CA GLU A 175 25.40 -6.45 -6.28
C GLU A 175 26.10 -5.89 -5.04
N ILE A 176 25.98 -4.58 -4.80
CA ILE A 176 26.53 -3.95 -3.60
C ILE A 176 25.87 -4.52 -2.33
N ALA A 177 24.54 -4.70 -2.32
CA ALA A 177 23.83 -5.28 -1.17
C ALA A 177 24.30 -6.72 -0.83
N VAL A 178 24.61 -7.51 -1.87
CA VAL A 178 25.17 -8.86 -1.73
C VAL A 178 26.62 -8.81 -1.25
N LEU A 179 27.46 -7.96 -1.85
CA LEU A 179 28.87 -7.82 -1.46
C LEU A 179 29.03 -7.37 0.00
N LYS A 180 28.10 -6.56 0.51
CA LYS A 180 28.04 -6.15 1.93
C LYS A 180 27.52 -7.26 2.87
N GLY A 181 27.05 -8.38 2.33
CA GLY A 181 26.45 -9.48 3.10
C GLY A 181 25.11 -9.14 3.73
N TRP A 182 24.40 -8.11 3.24
CA TRP A 182 23.12 -7.69 3.83
C TRP A 182 21.93 -8.47 3.29
N VAL A 183 22.04 -8.96 2.05
CA VAL A 183 21.01 -9.79 1.39
C VAL A 183 21.71 -10.85 0.54
N ASN A 184 21.12 -12.03 0.45
CA ASN A 184 21.64 -13.11 -0.39
C ASN A 184 21.38 -12.85 -1.88
N THR A 185 22.28 -13.35 -2.73
CA THR A 185 22.17 -13.25 -4.20
C THR A 185 20.86 -13.85 -4.70
N GLU A 186 20.45 -14.98 -4.14
CA GLU A 186 19.23 -15.70 -4.44
C GLU A 186 18.00 -14.82 -4.19
N THR A 187 17.97 -14.10 -3.08
CA THR A 187 16.84 -13.24 -2.70
C THR A 187 16.70 -12.05 -3.66
N VAL A 188 17.81 -11.40 -3.98
CA VAL A 188 17.83 -10.28 -4.95
C VAL A 188 17.34 -10.76 -6.32
N ASN A 189 17.91 -11.85 -6.82
CA ASN A 189 17.54 -12.43 -8.12
C ASN A 189 16.08 -12.89 -8.15
N PHE A 190 15.60 -13.48 -7.07
CA PHE A 190 14.22 -13.93 -6.96
C PHE A 190 13.23 -12.77 -7.08
N ILE A 191 13.45 -11.68 -6.34
CA ILE A 191 12.59 -10.50 -6.42
C ILE A 191 12.64 -9.88 -7.81
N ILE A 192 13.83 -9.74 -8.41
CA ILE A 192 13.98 -9.18 -9.77
C ILE A 192 13.18 -10.00 -10.79
N ARG A 193 13.35 -11.33 -10.81
CA ARG A 193 12.64 -12.23 -11.73
C ARG A 193 11.12 -12.13 -11.54
N HIS A 194 10.66 -12.13 -10.30
CA HIS A 194 9.24 -12.00 -9.99
C HIS A 194 8.64 -10.69 -10.51
N LEU A 195 9.37 -9.57 -10.40
CA LEU A 195 8.97 -8.25 -10.91
C LEU A 195 9.07 -8.12 -12.44
N GLN A 196 9.88 -8.97 -13.09
CA GLN A 196 9.96 -9.09 -14.55
C GLN A 196 8.82 -9.94 -15.12
N GLY A 197 7.98 -10.52 -14.26
CA GLY A 197 6.82 -11.32 -14.66
C GLY A 197 7.13 -12.81 -14.82
N GLU A 198 8.32 -13.27 -14.45
CA GLU A 198 8.58 -14.70 -14.42
C GLU A 198 7.63 -15.37 -13.42
N PRO A 199 6.90 -16.42 -13.83
CA PRO A 199 5.98 -17.10 -12.94
C PRO A 199 6.75 -17.69 -11.75
N LEU A 200 6.17 -17.56 -10.55
CA LEU A 200 6.69 -18.21 -9.34
C LEU A 200 6.67 -19.75 -9.44
N ALA A 201 5.98 -20.29 -10.44
CA ALA A 201 5.76 -21.71 -10.71
C ALA A 201 7.03 -22.48 -11.11
N ILE A 202 6.88 -23.81 -11.10
CA ILE A 202 7.90 -24.78 -11.50
C ILE A 202 7.93 -24.81 -13.03
N SER A 203 9.06 -24.43 -13.65
CA SER A 203 9.38 -24.92 -14.99
C SER A 203 9.78 -26.39 -14.81
N LEU A 204 8.83 -27.30 -15.05
CA LEU A 204 9.08 -28.74 -15.12
C LEU A 204 9.96 -29.05 -16.33
#